data_AF-A0A7R9JPY6-F1
#
_entry.id   AF-A0A7R9JPY6-F1
#
_cell.length_a   1.000
_cell.length_b   1.000
_cell.length_c   1.000
_cell.angle_alpha   90.00
_cell.angle_beta   90.00
_cell.angle_gamma   90.00
#
_symmetry.space_group_name_H-M   'P 1'
#
loop_
_entity.id
_entity.type
_entity.pdbx_description
1 polymer ?
#
loop_
_entity_poly.entity_id
_entity_poly.type
_entity_poly.pdbx_seq_one_letter_code
_entity_poly.pdbx_strand_id
1 'polypeptide(L)'
;MCDCALTTWHRRWLSISSSTRHPELDDVYLDMLDPQFHPIPPDKNCQQSMQIFEQHKQLAQEYLKVQTEMTYLSRQMDELAERLSEAEGLSQLDQQDSEMHQEELRKLENEKENLLALRRNLTRQLQLIKGQRETSGEGSDWVVLSRQDYTPLT
;
A
#
# COMPACT_ATOMS: atom_id res chain seq x y z
N MET A 1 1.57 -18.10 -9.58
CA MET A 1 0.65 -19.20 -9.96
C MET A 1 1.12 -20.50 -9.29
N CYS A 2 1.19 -20.56 -7.96
CA CYS A 2 1.33 -21.83 -7.21
C CYS A 2 0.76 -21.71 -5.77
N ASP A 3 -0.13 -20.77 -5.52
CA ASP A 3 -0.34 -20.25 -4.15
C ASP A 3 -1.57 -20.83 -3.43
N CYS A 4 -2.44 -21.54 -4.15
CA CYS A 4 -3.64 -22.17 -3.61
C CYS A 4 -3.38 -23.60 -3.09
N ALA A 5 -2.34 -24.26 -3.61
CA ALA A 5 -1.99 -25.61 -3.18
C ALA A 5 -1.54 -25.61 -1.72
N LEU A 6 -0.58 -24.77 -1.33
CA LEU A 6 0.04 -24.79 0.02
C LEU A 6 -0.96 -24.52 1.16
N THR A 7 -1.90 -23.61 0.98
CA THR A 7 -2.95 -23.33 1.97
C THR A 7 -3.96 -24.46 2.10
N THR A 8 -4.25 -25.15 0.99
CA THR A 8 -5.09 -26.35 0.98
C THR A 8 -4.36 -27.53 1.65
N TRP A 9 -3.04 -27.62 1.46
CA TRP A 9 -2.15 -28.58 2.12
C TRP A 9 -2.07 -28.36 3.63
N HIS A 10 -1.90 -27.12 4.10
CA HIS A 10 -1.86 -26.84 5.53
C HIS A 10 -3.16 -27.24 6.23
N ARG A 11 -4.33 -26.96 5.62
CA ARG A 11 -5.63 -27.42 6.15
C ARG A 11 -5.76 -28.94 6.13
N ARG A 12 -5.32 -29.60 5.05
CA ARG A 12 -5.34 -31.06 4.94
C ARG A 12 -4.40 -31.72 5.97
N TRP A 13 -3.22 -31.13 6.19
CA TRP A 13 -2.23 -31.60 7.17
C TRP A 13 -2.68 -31.38 8.61
N LEU A 14 -3.29 -30.23 8.95
CA LEU A 14 -3.93 -30.01 10.25
C LEU A 14 -5.02 -31.06 10.54
N SER A 15 -5.80 -31.42 9.51
CA SER A 15 -6.81 -32.49 9.59
C SER A 15 -6.19 -33.90 9.75
N ILE A 16 -5.06 -34.15 9.09
CA ILE A 16 -4.30 -35.41 9.23
C ILE A 16 -3.67 -35.52 10.62
N SER A 17 -3.10 -34.43 11.13
CA SER A 17 -2.44 -34.39 12.44
C SER A 17 -3.39 -34.54 13.63
N SER A 18 -4.70 -34.33 13.42
CA SER A 18 -5.73 -34.57 14.43
C SER A 18 -6.37 -35.97 14.33
N SER A 19 -6.08 -36.74 13.28
CA SER A 19 -6.66 -38.06 13.04
C SER A 19 -5.67 -39.18 13.37
N THR A 20 -6.14 -40.16 14.15
CA THR A 20 -5.33 -41.24 14.70
C THR A 20 -4.88 -42.22 13.61
N ARG A 21 -3.55 -42.46 13.50
CA ARG A 21 -2.82 -43.53 12.79
C ARG A 21 -3.66 -44.38 11.82
N HIS A 22 -3.74 -43.95 10.57
CA HIS A 22 -4.25 -44.76 9.46
C HIS A 22 -3.09 -45.25 8.59
N PRO A 23 -2.91 -46.56 8.36
CA PRO A 23 -1.77 -47.11 7.63
C PRO A 23 -1.67 -46.67 6.15
N GLU A 24 -2.78 -46.24 5.53
CA GLU A 24 -2.74 -45.66 4.16
C GLU A 24 -2.14 -44.25 4.10
N LEU A 25 -2.01 -43.54 5.23
CA LEU A 25 -1.44 -42.18 5.26
C LEU A 25 0.10 -42.19 5.21
N ASP A 26 0.71 -43.33 5.52
CA ASP A 26 2.17 -43.46 5.54
C ASP A 26 2.77 -43.42 4.13
N ASP A 27 2.08 -43.99 3.13
CA ASP A 27 2.51 -43.93 1.73
C ASP A 27 2.40 -42.50 1.17
N VAL A 28 1.30 -41.81 1.48
CA VAL A 28 1.11 -40.39 1.09
C VAL A 28 2.17 -39.49 1.72
N TYR A 29 2.59 -39.81 2.94
CA TYR A 29 3.61 -39.07 3.65
C TYR A 29 5.01 -39.24 3.03
N LEU A 30 5.37 -40.47 2.65
CA LEU A 30 6.64 -40.75 1.97
C LEU A 30 6.70 -40.04 0.61
N ASP A 31 5.64 -40.08 -0.19
CA ASP A 31 5.58 -39.42 -1.51
C ASP A 31 5.80 -37.90 -1.44
N MET A 32 5.47 -37.29 -0.31
CA MET A 32 5.60 -35.84 -0.08
C MET A 32 6.99 -35.45 0.44
N LEU A 33 7.73 -36.42 0.97
CA LEU A 33 9.07 -36.20 1.47
C LEU A 33 10.09 -36.30 0.35
N ASP A 34 11.15 -35.50 0.42
CA ASP A 34 12.27 -35.65 -0.51
C ASP A 34 12.82 -37.09 -0.44
N PRO A 35 13.07 -37.75 -1.58
CA PRO A 35 13.62 -39.10 -1.64
C PRO A 35 14.84 -39.33 -0.75
N GLN A 36 15.66 -38.31 -0.50
CA GLN A 36 16.84 -38.44 0.37
C GLN A 36 16.50 -38.65 1.86
N PHE A 37 15.28 -38.30 2.29
CA PHE A 37 14.80 -38.47 3.66
C PHE A 37 13.92 -39.71 3.84
N HIS A 38 13.80 -40.56 2.82
CA HIS A 38 13.01 -41.76 2.92
C HIS A 38 13.69 -42.79 3.83
N PRO A 39 12.95 -43.43 4.75
CA PRO A 39 13.54 -44.43 5.63
C PRO A 39 13.97 -45.67 4.84
N ILE A 40 15.20 -46.13 5.09
CA ILE A 40 15.78 -47.30 4.43
C ILE A 40 15.00 -48.56 4.82
N PRO A 41 14.59 -49.42 3.87
CA PRO A 41 13.83 -50.63 4.18
C PRO A 41 14.52 -51.51 5.24
N PRO A 42 13.80 -51.97 6.28
CA PRO A 42 14.41 -52.69 7.38
C PRO A 42 14.73 -54.14 7.01
N ASP A 43 15.75 -54.70 7.65
CA ASP A 43 16.00 -56.15 7.65
C ASP A 43 15.02 -56.85 8.60
N LYS A 44 14.17 -57.72 8.05
CA LYS A 44 13.13 -58.46 8.78
C LYS A 44 13.69 -59.43 9.81
N ASN A 45 14.95 -59.83 9.69
CA ASN A 45 15.61 -60.74 10.62
C ASN A 45 16.27 -60.01 11.80
N CYS A 46 16.35 -58.68 11.73
CA CYS A 46 17.00 -57.85 12.74
C CYS A 46 15.97 -56.95 13.45
N GLN A 47 15.66 -57.26 14.70
CA GLN A 47 14.72 -56.46 15.50
C GLN A 47 15.17 -55.00 15.65
N GLN A 48 16.48 -54.75 15.77
CA GLN A 48 17.01 -53.40 15.85
C GLN A 48 16.79 -52.61 14.56
N SER A 49 16.93 -53.24 13.40
CA SER A 49 16.68 -52.60 12.10
C SER A 49 15.21 -52.19 11.95
N MET A 50 14.29 -53.05 12.37
CA MET A 50 12.85 -52.75 12.38
C MET A 50 12.52 -51.57 13.29
N GLN A 51 13.14 -51.50 14.47
CA GLN A 51 12.93 -50.41 15.41
C GLN A 51 13.44 -49.06 14.87
N ILE A 52 14.64 -49.04 14.28
CA ILE A 52 15.23 -47.83 13.69
C ILE A 52 14.37 -47.30 12.54
N PHE A 53 13.85 -48.20 11.69
CA PHE A 53 12.96 -47.81 10.59
C PHE A 53 11.70 -47.10 11.08
N GLU A 54 11.03 -47.65 12.10
CA GLU A 54 9.80 -47.06 12.64
C GLU A 54 10.07 -45.70 13.32
N GLN A 55 11.20 -45.57 14.02
CA GLN A 55 11.61 -44.28 14.60
C GLN A 55 11.90 -43.23 13.53
N HIS A 56 12.60 -43.62 12.46
CA HIS A 56 12.91 -42.70 11.36
C HIS A 56 11.62 -42.22 10.67
N LYS A 57 10.65 -43.11 10.49
CA LYS A 57 9.33 -42.76 9.93
C LYS A 57 8.61 -41.70 10.79
N GLN A 58 8.63 -41.83 12.11
CA GLN A 58 8.05 -40.84 13.03
C GLN A 58 8.78 -39.49 12.94
N LEU A 59 10.12 -39.51 12.96
CA LEU A 59 10.92 -38.29 12.87
C LEU A 59 10.73 -37.57 11.54
N ALA A 60 10.64 -38.34 10.46
CA ALA A 60 10.30 -37.82 9.15
C ALA A 60 8.96 -37.07 9.25
N GLN A 61 7.90 -37.73 9.75
CA GLN A 61 6.56 -37.10 9.87
C GLN A 61 6.59 -35.76 10.61
N GLU A 62 7.35 -35.68 11.69
CA GLU A 62 7.56 -34.44 12.43
C GLU A 62 8.32 -33.40 11.60
N TYR A 63 9.36 -33.79 10.87
CA TYR A 63 10.12 -32.91 10.00
C TYR A 63 9.22 -32.24 8.94
N LEU A 64 8.39 -33.00 8.23
CA LEU A 64 7.48 -32.41 7.24
C LEU A 64 6.50 -31.44 7.89
N LYS A 65 5.98 -31.78 9.09
CA LYS A 65 5.10 -30.88 9.84
C LYS A 65 5.79 -29.54 10.09
N VAL A 66 6.99 -29.57 10.67
CA VAL A 66 7.77 -28.35 10.95
C VAL A 66 8.09 -27.61 9.66
N GLN A 67 8.46 -28.30 8.57
CA GLN A 67 8.77 -27.65 7.31
C GLN A 67 7.55 -26.95 6.69
N THR A 68 6.37 -27.56 6.77
CA THR A 68 5.13 -26.92 6.30
C THR A 68 4.77 -25.70 7.14
N GLU A 69 4.94 -25.76 8.46
CA GLU A 69 4.71 -24.64 9.37
C GLU A 69 5.68 -23.49 9.09
N MET A 70 6.98 -23.79 8.94
CA MET A 70 8.01 -22.80 8.62
C MET A 70 7.70 -22.09 7.31
N THR A 71 7.31 -22.84 6.27
CA THR A 71 6.96 -22.27 4.97
C THR A 71 5.70 -21.41 5.05
N TYR A 72 4.69 -21.86 5.81
CA TYR A 72 3.45 -21.10 6.03
C TYR A 72 3.72 -19.79 6.76
N LEU A 73 4.50 -19.82 7.83
CA LEU A 73 4.85 -18.63 8.62
C LEU A 73 5.69 -17.66 7.80
N SER A 74 6.69 -18.14 7.04
CA SER A 74 7.47 -17.29 6.14
C SER A 74 6.56 -16.54 5.18
N ARG A 75 5.61 -17.24 4.55
CA ARG A 75 4.65 -16.61 3.63
C ARG A 75 3.77 -15.56 4.32
N GLN A 76 3.27 -15.87 5.52
CA GLN A 76 2.46 -14.91 6.28
C GLN A 76 3.27 -13.66 6.66
N MET A 77 4.55 -13.80 7.00
CA MET A 77 5.41 -12.64 7.23
C MET A 77 5.60 -11.81 5.97
N ASP A 78 5.85 -12.43 4.82
CA ASP A 78 6.01 -11.74 3.55
C ASP A 78 4.73 -10.96 3.17
N GLU A 79 3.55 -11.60 3.31
CA GLU A 79 2.25 -10.97 3.08
C GLU A 79 2.01 -9.76 4.02
N LEU A 80 2.42 -9.86 5.29
CA LEU A 80 2.31 -8.76 6.24
C LEU A 80 3.28 -7.61 5.93
N ALA A 81 4.50 -7.93 5.50
CA ALA A 81 5.50 -6.95 5.13
C ALA A 81 5.06 -6.14 3.89
N GLU A 82 4.49 -6.81 2.88
CA GLU A 82 3.94 -6.17 1.69
C GLU A 82 2.81 -5.19 2.05
N ARG A 83 1.86 -5.62 2.89
CA ARG A 83 0.76 -4.76 3.37
C ARG A 83 1.23 -3.53 4.14
N LEU A 84 2.30 -3.65 4.92
CA LEU A 84 2.90 -2.50 5.61
C LEU A 84 3.54 -1.53 4.61
N SER A 85 4.29 -2.05 3.63
CA SER A 85 4.87 -1.22 2.57
C SER A 85 3.81 -0.47 1.75
N GLU A 86 2.69 -1.12 1.44
CA GLU A 86 1.57 -0.48 0.73
C GLU A 86 0.95 0.65 1.57
N ALA A 87 0.73 0.42 2.87
CA ALA A 87 0.19 1.41 3.77
C ALA A 87 1.11 2.63 3.94
N GLU A 88 2.43 2.40 4.02
CA GLU A 88 3.43 3.48 4.05
C GLU A 88 3.43 4.29 2.75
N GLY A 89 3.30 3.63 1.59
CA GLY A 89 3.18 4.29 0.30
C GLY A 89 1.95 5.18 0.19
N LEU A 90 0.79 4.69 0.64
CA LEU A 90 -0.45 5.49 0.70
C LEU A 90 -0.30 6.70 1.64
N SER A 91 0.32 6.51 2.80
CA SER A 91 0.57 7.62 3.72
C SER A 91 1.51 8.69 3.14
N GLN A 92 2.51 8.30 2.35
CA GLN A 92 3.39 9.26 1.68
C GLN A 92 2.65 10.04 0.58
N LEU A 93 1.75 9.38 -0.15
CA LEU A 93 0.93 10.04 -1.16
C LEU A 93 0.00 11.10 -0.54
N ASP A 94 -0.68 10.75 0.56
CA ASP A 94 -1.52 11.69 1.30
C ASP A 94 -0.72 12.90 1.84
N GLN A 95 0.50 12.67 2.33
CA GLN A 95 1.40 13.75 2.77
C GLN A 95 1.78 14.67 1.60
N GLN A 96 2.17 14.09 0.46
CA GLN A 96 2.53 14.84 -0.73
C GLN A 96 1.36 15.68 -1.26
N ASP A 97 0.16 15.10 -1.32
CA ASP A 97 -1.04 15.83 -1.73
C ASP A 97 -1.34 16.97 -0.76
N SER A 98 -1.28 16.73 0.55
CA SER A 98 -1.47 17.79 1.55
C SER A 98 -0.47 18.94 1.37
N GLU A 99 0.82 18.64 1.15
CA GLU A 99 1.85 19.66 0.91
C GLU A 99 1.58 20.47 -0.36
N MET A 100 1.19 19.80 -1.45
CA MET A 100 0.81 20.44 -2.72
C MET A 100 -0.34 21.43 -2.52
N HIS A 101 -1.42 21.02 -1.84
CA HIS A 101 -2.57 21.89 -1.58
C HIS A 101 -2.20 23.07 -0.68
N GLN A 102 -1.34 22.88 0.32
CA GLN A 102 -0.87 23.97 1.18
C GLN A 102 -0.05 25.02 0.44
N GLU A 103 0.75 24.60 -0.54
CA GLU A 103 1.51 25.51 -1.38
C GLU A 103 0.61 26.29 -2.35
N GLU A 104 -0.42 25.65 -2.92
CA GLU A 104 -1.42 26.32 -3.73
C GLU A 104 -2.20 27.38 -2.94
N LEU A 105 -2.63 27.04 -1.72
CA LEU A 105 -3.29 27.99 -0.82
C LEU A 105 -2.40 29.21 -0.55
N ARG A 106 -1.12 29.02 -0.25
CA ARG A 106 -0.17 30.12 -0.04
C ARG A 106 -0.05 31.04 -1.27
N LYS A 107 -0.02 30.46 -2.48
CA LYS A 107 0.03 31.23 -3.73
C LYS A 107 -1.23 32.08 -3.91
N LEU A 108 -2.40 31.46 -3.73
CA LEU A 108 -3.68 32.14 -3.85
C LEU A 108 -3.85 33.25 -2.81
N GLU A 109 -3.39 33.03 -1.58
CA GLU A 109 -3.41 34.06 -0.52
C GLU A 109 -2.55 35.27 -0.89
N ASN A 110 -1.33 35.04 -1.40
CA ASN A 110 -0.45 36.11 -1.86
C ASN A 110 -1.06 36.88 -3.04
N GLU A 111 -1.63 36.17 -4.03
CA GLU A 111 -2.31 36.82 -5.14
C GLU A 111 -3.51 37.66 -4.67
N LYS A 112 -4.31 37.13 -3.73
CA LYS A 112 -5.41 37.86 -3.11
C LYS A 112 -4.93 39.16 -2.47
N GLU A 113 -3.83 39.11 -1.71
CA GLU A 113 -3.26 40.29 -1.06
C GLU A 113 -2.77 41.33 -2.08
N ASN A 114 -2.09 40.88 -3.14
CA ASN A 114 -1.63 41.74 -4.23
C ASN A 114 -2.80 42.43 -4.95
N LEU A 115 -3.86 41.69 -5.25
CA LEU A 115 -5.07 42.25 -5.86
C LEU A 115 -5.77 43.25 -4.94
N LEU A 116 -5.83 42.98 -3.63
CA LEU A 116 -6.38 43.93 -2.66
C LEU A 116 -5.54 45.20 -2.57
N ALA A 117 -4.21 45.08 -2.60
CA ALA A 117 -3.31 46.24 -2.63
C ALA A 117 -3.51 47.07 -3.89
N LEU A 118 -3.60 46.43 -5.05
CA LEU A 118 -3.88 47.08 -6.33
C LEU A 118 -5.22 47.79 -6.31
N ARG A 119 -6.28 47.13 -5.84
CA ARG A 119 -7.62 47.71 -5.70
C ARG A 119 -7.59 48.96 -4.83
N ARG A 120 -6.93 48.92 -3.67
CA ARG A 120 -6.78 50.07 -2.78
C ARG A 120 -6.04 51.23 -3.47
N ASN A 121 -4.98 50.93 -4.21
CA ASN A 121 -4.22 51.92 -4.96
C ASN A 121 -5.10 52.60 -6.03
N LEU A 122 -5.79 51.82 -6.86
CA LEU A 122 -6.69 52.34 -7.89
C LEU A 122 -7.86 53.14 -7.29
N THR A 123 -8.41 52.70 -6.17
CA THR A 123 -9.47 53.44 -5.46
C THR A 123 -8.98 54.81 -5.01
N ARG A 124 -7.75 54.88 -4.47
CA ARG A 124 -7.11 56.15 -4.08
C ARG A 124 -6.88 57.06 -5.30
N GLN A 125 -6.39 56.51 -6.41
CA GLN A 125 -6.19 57.29 -7.64
C GLN A 125 -7.52 57.89 -8.16
N LEU A 126 -8.59 57.10 -8.15
CA LEU A 126 -9.92 57.58 -8.54
C LEU A 126 -10.46 58.67 -7.61
N GLN A 127 -10.22 58.57 -6.30
CA GLN A 127 -10.59 59.63 -5.35
C GLN A 127 -9.86 60.95 -5.62
N LEU A 128 -8.56 60.89 -5.92
CA LEU A 128 -7.78 62.08 -6.27
C LEU A 128 -8.29 62.75 -7.55
N ILE A 129 -8.58 61.97 -8.59
CA ILE A 129 -9.13 62.49 -9.86
C ILE A 129 -10.50 63.15 -9.65
N LYS A 130 -11.37 62.52 -8.85
CA LYS A 130 -12.70 63.08 -8.53
C LYS A 130 -12.59 64.38 -7.74
N GLY A 131 -11.75 64.41 -6.70
CA GLY A 131 -11.50 65.62 -5.91
C GLY A 131 -10.93 66.76 -6.74
N GLN A 132 -10.00 66.49 -7.66
CA GLN A 132 -9.48 67.50 -8.59
C GLN A 132 -10.55 68.05 -9.54
N ARG A 133 -11.50 67.21 -9.99
CA ARG A 133 -12.61 67.65 -10.84
C ARG A 133 -13.60 68.56 -10.10
N GLU A 134 -13.78 68.33 -8.80
CA GLU A 134 -14.64 69.16 -7.93
C GLU A 134 -13.97 70.51 -7.59
N THR A 135 -12.63 70.56 -7.48
CA THR A 135 -11.89 71.81 -7.23
C THR A 135 -11.59 72.62 -8.50
N SER A 136 -11.50 71.95 -9.66
CA SER A 136 -11.25 72.58 -10.97
C SER A 136 -12.55 72.84 -11.75
N GLY A 137 -13.68 72.95 -11.03
CA GLY A 137 -14.99 73.35 -11.54
C GLY A 137 -15.07 74.82 -11.98
N GLU A 138 -14.06 75.29 -12.71
CA GLU A 138 -14.15 76.44 -13.60
C GLU A 138 -13.12 76.25 -14.74
N GLY A 139 -13.42 75.30 -15.64
CA GLY A 139 -12.76 75.17 -16.94
C GLY A 139 -11.69 74.08 -17.05
N SER A 140 -12.10 72.83 -17.31
CA SER A 140 -11.48 72.06 -18.40
C SER A 140 -12.32 70.83 -18.75
N ASP A 141 -12.76 70.81 -20.00
CA ASP A 141 -13.46 69.74 -20.70
C ASP A 141 -12.56 68.48 -20.80
N TRP A 142 -12.95 67.40 -20.13
CA TRP A 142 -12.35 66.08 -20.32
C TRP A 142 -13.45 65.11 -20.75
N VAL A 143 -13.41 64.71 -22.02
CA VAL A 143 -14.30 63.71 -22.61
C VAL A 143 -14.04 62.34 -21.99
N VAL A 144 -15.08 61.74 -21.40
CA VAL A 144 -15.04 60.38 -20.85
C VAL A 144 -15.23 59.40 -22.00
N LEU A 145 -14.22 58.57 -22.30
CA LEU A 145 -14.37 57.42 -23.17
C LEU A 145 -14.87 56.22 -22.35
N SER A 146 -16.11 55.80 -22.62
CA SER A 146 -16.67 54.57 -22.06
C SER A 146 -15.86 53.37 -22.54
N ARG A 147 -15.44 52.50 -21.62
CA ARG A 147 -14.78 51.24 -21.95
C ARG A 147 -15.73 50.39 -22.80
N GLN A 148 -15.30 50.04 -24.00
CA GLN A 148 -15.93 49.02 -24.82
C GLN A 148 -15.82 47.67 -24.10
N ASP A 149 -16.94 46.98 -23.94
CA ASP A 149 -17.00 45.64 -23.35
C ASP A 149 -16.12 44.67 -24.14
N TYR A 150 -15.06 44.16 -23.51
CA TYR A 150 -14.23 43.11 -24.08
C TYR A 150 -14.89 41.76 -23.77
N THR A 151 -15.51 41.16 -24.79
CA THR A 151 -15.98 39.76 -24.72
C THR A 151 -14.83 38.85 -25.17
N PRO A 152 -14.41 37.86 -24.35
CA PRO A 152 -13.41 36.91 -24.78
C PRO A 152 -14.04 35.90 -25.76
N LEU A 153 -13.35 35.61 -26.86
CA LEU A 153 -13.69 34.52 -27.76
C LEU A 153 -13.51 33.18 -27.02
N THR A 154 -14.55 32.37 -27.06
CA THR A 154 -14.65 30.99 -26.55
C THR A 154 -13.75 30.02 -27.29
#